data_AF-A0A4Q3DLH0-F1
#
_entry.id   AF-A0A4Q3DLH0-F1
#
_cell.length_a   1.000
_cell.length_b   1.000
_cell.length_c   1.000
_cell.angle_alpha   90.00
_cell.angle_beta   90.00
_cell.angle_gamma   90.00
#
_symmetry.space_group_name_H-M   'P 1'
#
loop_
_entity.id
_entity.type
_entity.pdbx_description
1 polymer ?
#
loop_
_entity_poly.entity_id
_entity_poly.type
_entity_poly.pdbx_seq_one_letter_code
_entity_poly.pdbx_strand_id
1 'polypeptide(L)'
;MAYYIGIPLIIAWLLGVAIFSPRPATPEPISSKAYGCYANDLAPPILLNADGMQILQDGFPLIGYRLERHKQGITLIAEAPITASQKEAKYAYSIDSRGIGKFLSFYKEIDGRRYGVFDEANLDRFKMLANDGMDLLYIRGPVSLCGRR
;
A
#
# COMPACT_ATOMS: atom_id res chain seq x y z
N MET A 1 13.17 -30.46 -72.25
CA MET A 1 13.48 -31.89 -72.00
C MET A 1 13.61 -32.09 -70.49
N ALA A 2 12.97 -33.16 -69.97
CA ALA A 2 12.94 -33.69 -68.59
C ALA A 2 12.35 -32.73 -67.50
N TYR A 3 11.10 -32.84 -67.02
CA TYR A 3 10.41 -33.91 -66.25
C TYR A 3 11.16 -34.37 -64.99
N TYR A 4 10.65 -34.04 -63.78
CA TYR A 4 9.83 -34.96 -62.95
C TYR A 4 9.59 -34.48 -61.49
N ILE A 5 8.35 -34.74 -61.02
CA ILE A 5 7.90 -35.22 -59.68
C ILE A 5 8.20 -34.31 -58.48
N GLY A 6 7.26 -33.72 -57.72
CA GLY A 6 5.88 -34.12 -57.41
C GLY A 6 5.81 -34.87 -56.07
N ILE A 7 5.66 -34.17 -54.94
CA ILE A 7 5.03 -34.72 -53.72
C ILE A 7 4.25 -33.60 -52.99
N PRO A 8 2.93 -33.75 -52.79
CA PRO A 8 2.10 -32.92 -51.92
C PRO A 8 1.88 -33.56 -50.52
N LEU A 9 1.25 -32.79 -49.62
CA LEU A 9 0.87 -33.09 -48.22
C LEU A 9 2.04 -33.01 -47.22
N ILE A 10 1.91 -32.34 -46.06
CA ILE A 10 1.06 -32.75 -44.94
C ILE A 10 0.61 -31.54 -44.10
N ILE A 11 -0.66 -31.57 -43.74
CA ILE A 11 -1.36 -30.74 -42.74
C ILE A 11 -0.71 -30.89 -41.37
N ALA A 12 -0.42 -29.78 -40.68
CA ALA A 12 -0.28 -29.79 -39.23
C ALA A 12 -0.95 -28.54 -38.64
N TRP A 13 -2.17 -28.76 -38.17
CA TRP A 13 -2.80 -27.94 -37.14
C TRP A 13 -1.86 -27.82 -35.94
N LEU A 14 -1.59 -26.60 -35.50
CA LEU A 14 -1.31 -26.32 -34.09
C LEU A 14 -2.07 -25.06 -33.68
N LEU A 15 -3.32 -25.31 -33.24
CA LEU A 15 -3.92 -24.57 -32.15
C LEU A 15 -2.92 -24.55 -30.98
N GLY A 16 -2.35 -23.39 -30.69
CA GLY A 16 -1.41 -23.17 -29.60
C GLY A 16 -1.77 -21.91 -28.84
N VAL A 17 -2.58 -22.09 -27.81
CA VAL A 17 -3.01 -21.12 -26.81
C VAL A 17 -1.81 -20.42 -26.16
N ALA A 18 -1.84 -19.09 -26.12
CA ALA A 18 -1.44 -18.33 -24.93
C ALA A 18 -2.03 -16.91 -25.02
N ILE A 19 -3.24 -16.77 -24.48
CA ILE A 19 -3.78 -15.49 -24.02
C ILE A 19 -2.83 -15.02 -22.91
N PHE A 20 -1.74 -14.35 -23.27
CA PHE A 20 -1.00 -13.51 -22.35
C PHE A 20 -1.84 -12.26 -22.15
N SER A 21 -2.90 -12.37 -21.35
CA SER A 21 -3.36 -11.20 -20.62
C SER A 21 -2.16 -10.74 -19.80
N PRO A 22 -1.60 -9.54 -20.05
CA PRO A 22 -0.61 -8.99 -19.15
C PRO A 22 -1.30 -8.96 -17.80
N ARG A 23 -0.80 -9.71 -16.83
CA ARG A 23 -1.09 -9.38 -15.43
C ARG A 23 -0.77 -7.88 -15.33
N PRO A 24 -1.67 -7.05 -14.80
CA PRO A 24 -1.34 -5.64 -14.58
C PRO A 24 0.01 -5.65 -13.87
N ALA A 25 1.01 -4.99 -14.49
CA ALA A 25 2.37 -4.97 -13.99
C ALA A 25 2.27 -4.58 -12.53
N THR A 26 2.64 -5.50 -11.64
CA THR A 26 2.70 -5.19 -10.22
C THR A 26 3.69 -4.04 -10.14
N PRO A 27 3.27 -2.84 -9.70
CA PRO A 27 4.17 -1.70 -9.66
C PRO A 27 5.39 -2.10 -8.84
N GLU A 28 6.58 -1.76 -9.32
CA GLU A 28 7.78 -2.05 -8.55
C GLU A 28 7.64 -1.44 -7.15
N PRO A 29 8.12 -2.15 -6.11
CA PRO A 29 8.07 -1.68 -4.74
C PRO A 29 8.74 -0.30 -4.64
N ILE A 30 7.96 0.72 -4.31
CA ILE A 30 8.44 2.12 -4.26
C ILE A 30 9.37 2.33 -3.05
N SER A 31 9.23 1.49 -2.03
CA SER A 31 10.18 1.36 -0.93
C SER A 31 10.91 0.03 -1.05
N SER A 32 12.24 0.02 -0.94
CA SER A 32 13.00 -1.24 -0.83
C SER A 32 12.98 -1.83 0.58
N LYS A 33 12.33 -1.15 1.54
CA LYS A 33 12.33 -1.50 2.97
C LYS A 33 10.92 -1.78 3.47
N ALA A 34 10.82 -2.69 4.43
CA ALA A 34 9.61 -2.90 5.22
C ALA A 34 9.70 -2.16 6.56
N TYR A 35 8.70 -1.34 6.87
CA TYR A 35 8.63 -0.54 8.10
C TYR A 35 7.68 -1.15 9.15
N GLY A 36 6.80 -2.07 8.75
CA GLY A 36 6.07 -2.96 9.64
C GLY A 36 4.57 -2.72 9.68
N CYS A 37 3.93 -3.30 10.70
CA CYS A 37 2.48 -3.24 10.89
C CYS A 37 2.10 -2.14 11.87
N TYR A 38 1.10 -1.34 11.51
CA TYR A 38 0.56 -0.26 12.33
C TYR A 38 -0.93 -0.49 12.54
N ALA A 39 -1.36 -0.51 13.81
CA ALA A 39 -2.74 -0.79 14.18
C ALA A 39 -3.41 0.41 14.86
N ASN A 40 -4.74 0.46 14.72
CA ASN A 40 -5.64 1.40 15.39
C ASN A 40 -6.91 0.63 15.76
N ASP A 41 -7.54 0.94 16.90
CA ASP A 41 -8.73 0.21 17.37
C ASP A 41 -10.02 0.57 16.59
N LEU A 42 -10.05 1.78 16.03
CA LEU A 42 -11.20 2.35 15.34
C LEU A 42 -11.11 2.21 13.82
N ALA A 43 -9.97 1.83 13.26
CA ALA A 43 -9.71 1.82 11.83
C ALA A 43 -8.91 0.57 11.39
N PRO A 44 -9.01 0.14 10.13
CA PRO A 44 -8.23 -0.99 9.61
C PRO A 44 -6.71 -0.83 9.84
N PRO A 45 -5.99 -1.91 10.15
CA PRO A 45 -4.52 -1.90 10.23
C PRO A 45 -3.86 -1.51 8.90
N ILE A 46 -2.66 -0.96 8.99
CA ILE A 46 -1.84 -0.52 7.86
C ILE A 46 -0.51 -1.28 7.90
N LEU A 47 -0.21 -2.03 6.84
CA LEU A 47 1.09 -2.64 6.63
C LEU A 47 1.92 -1.77 5.68
N LEU A 48 3.12 -1.37 6.13
CA LEU A 48 4.13 -0.71 5.31
C LEU A 48 5.25 -1.70 5.02
N ASN A 49 5.24 -2.28 3.83
CA ASN A 49 6.27 -3.23 3.39
C ASN A 49 7.01 -2.71 2.16
N ALA A 50 7.84 -3.55 1.53
CA ALA A 50 8.53 -3.16 0.31
C ALA A 50 7.53 -2.92 -0.83
N ASP A 51 6.56 -3.81 -1.02
CA ASP A 51 5.55 -3.75 -2.09
C ASP A 51 4.69 -2.48 -2.04
N GLY A 52 4.50 -1.90 -0.85
CA GLY A 52 3.82 -0.62 -0.69
C GLY A 52 3.11 -0.49 0.66
N MET A 53 2.09 0.36 0.65
CA MET A 53 1.20 0.60 1.77
C MET A 53 -0.09 -0.17 1.54
N GLN A 54 -0.37 -1.10 2.44
CA GLN A 54 -1.55 -1.94 2.40
C GLN A 54 -2.45 -1.61 3.60
N ILE A 55 -3.63 -1.06 3.32
CA ILE A 55 -4.70 -0.93 4.30
C ILE A 55 -5.46 -2.26 4.32
N LEU A 56 -5.54 -2.93 5.48
CA LEU A 56 -6.20 -4.22 5.64
C LEU A 56 -7.71 -4.09 5.76
N GLN A 57 -8.30 -3.49 4.73
CA GLN A 57 -9.72 -3.42 4.48
C GLN A 57 -10.03 -4.16 3.20
N ASP A 58 -11.10 -4.95 3.20
CA ASP A 58 -11.53 -5.68 2.01
C ASP A 58 -11.77 -4.72 0.83
N GLY A 59 -11.18 -5.07 -0.31
CA GLY A 59 -11.27 -4.29 -1.54
C GLY A 59 -10.42 -3.02 -1.60
N PHE A 60 -9.65 -2.68 -0.57
CA PHE A 60 -8.72 -1.54 -0.65
C PHE A 60 -7.46 -1.93 -1.43
N PRO A 61 -7.05 -1.15 -2.45
CA PRO A 61 -5.89 -1.50 -3.26
C PRO A 61 -4.58 -1.29 -2.51
N LEU A 62 -3.55 -2.05 -2.90
CA LEU A 62 -2.17 -1.72 -2.54
C LEU A 62 -1.78 -0.41 -3.24
N ILE A 63 -1.20 0.53 -2.50
CA ILE A 63 -0.76 1.82 -3.04
C ILE A 63 0.70 2.09 -2.68
N GLY A 64 1.34 2.97 -3.45
CA GLY A 64 2.66 3.49 -3.13
C GLY A 64 2.68 4.33 -1.85
N TYR A 65 3.85 4.40 -1.20
CA TYR A 65 4.12 5.38 -0.16
C TYR A 65 5.58 5.84 -0.21
N ARG A 66 5.83 7.01 0.36
CA ARG A 66 7.16 7.58 0.57
C ARG A 66 7.30 8.04 2.01
N LEU A 67 8.53 8.02 2.52
CA LEU A 67 8.87 8.66 3.79
C LEU A 67 9.65 9.93 3.50
N GLU A 68 9.09 11.08 3.87
CA GLU A 68 9.72 12.38 3.65
C GLU A 68 10.21 12.96 4.98
N ARG A 69 11.46 13.43 5.02
CA ARG A 69 12.01 14.10 6.19
C ARG A 69 11.65 15.59 6.15
N HIS A 70 10.89 16.05 7.14
CA HIS A 70 10.56 17.46 7.35
C HIS A 70 11.19 18.01 8.62
N LYS A 71 11.02 19.32 8.86
CA LYS A 71 11.48 20.00 10.08
C LYS A 71 10.91 19.42 11.38
N GLN A 72 9.72 18.82 11.29
CA GLN A 72 8.99 18.25 12.44
C GLN A 72 9.18 16.75 12.62
N GLY A 73 9.96 16.09 11.75
CA GLY A 73 10.15 14.64 11.74
C GLY A 73 9.95 14.03 10.35
N ILE A 74 10.03 12.70 10.29
CA ILE A 74 9.69 11.90 9.12
C ILE A 74 8.16 11.84 8.99
N THR A 75 7.63 12.00 7.79
CA THR A 75 6.20 11.93 7.48
C THR A 75 5.95 10.81 6.48
N LEU A 76 4.91 10.02 6.71
CA LEU A 76 4.39 9.07 5.75
C LEU A 76 3.60 9.81 4.67
N ILE A 77 3.92 9.62 3.41
CA ILE A 77 3.18 10.19 2.28
C ILE A 77 2.63 9.05 1.46
N ALA A 78 1.31 8.82 1.50
CA ALA A 78 0.66 7.92 0.56
C ALA A 78 0.61 8.55 -0.83
N GLU A 79 0.86 7.76 -1.87
CA GLU A 79 0.87 8.25 -3.25
C GLU A 79 -0.52 8.28 -3.89
N ALA A 80 -1.51 7.73 -3.22
CA ALA A 80 -2.92 7.95 -3.52
C ALA A 80 -3.55 8.80 -2.42
N PRO A 81 -4.44 9.74 -2.76
CA PRO A 81 -5.25 10.43 -1.77
C PRO A 81 -6.19 9.43 -1.08
N ILE A 82 -5.90 9.11 0.17
CA ILE A 82 -6.75 8.27 1.01
C ILE A 82 -7.66 9.19 1.81
N THR A 83 -8.84 8.75 2.20
CA THR A 83 -9.65 9.39 3.24
C THR A 83 -10.16 8.35 4.21
N ALA A 84 -10.36 8.74 5.46
CA ALA A 84 -11.04 7.93 6.46
C ALA A 84 -12.38 8.58 6.78
N SER A 85 -13.47 7.83 6.60
CA SER A 85 -14.81 8.27 6.98
C SER A 85 -15.38 7.30 7.99
N GLN A 86 -16.09 7.82 9.00
CA GLN A 86 -16.81 6.99 9.94
C GLN A 86 -17.91 6.21 9.21
N LYS A 87 -17.91 4.89 9.38
CA LYS A 87 -18.97 3.95 8.98
C LYS A 87 -19.38 3.16 10.22
N GLU A 88 -20.59 3.43 10.70
CA GLU A 88 -21.09 2.87 11.95
C GLU A 88 -20.13 3.19 13.12
N ALA A 89 -19.59 2.18 13.81
CA ALA A 89 -18.71 2.34 14.96
C ALA A 89 -17.21 2.43 14.61
N LYS A 90 -16.83 2.33 13.34
CA LYS A 90 -15.42 2.31 12.90
C LYS A 90 -15.19 3.25 11.72
N TYR A 91 -13.93 3.43 11.34
CA TYR A 91 -13.54 4.16 10.15
C TYR A 91 -13.30 3.18 9.01
N ALA A 92 -13.75 3.58 7.83
CA ALA A 92 -13.43 2.89 6.58
C ALA A 92 -12.65 3.82 5.66
N TYR A 93 -11.72 3.22 4.93
CA TYR A 93 -10.84 3.89 4.00
C TYR A 93 -11.40 3.85 2.58
N SER A 94 -11.22 4.95 1.86
CA SER A 94 -11.46 5.03 0.42
C SER A 94 -10.42 5.90 -0.27
N ILE A 95 -10.11 5.60 -1.53
CA ILE A 95 -9.38 6.54 -2.39
C ILE A 95 -10.33 7.69 -2.73
N ASP A 96 -9.90 8.91 -2.47
CA ASP A 96 -10.68 10.12 -2.74
C ASP A 96 -10.06 10.92 -3.89
N SER A 97 -10.77 11.03 -5.01
CA SER A 97 -10.35 11.83 -6.15
C SER A 97 -10.26 13.33 -5.85
N ARG A 98 -10.85 13.81 -4.74
CA ARG A 98 -10.81 15.21 -4.30
C ARG A 98 -9.70 15.51 -3.28
N GLY A 99 -9.03 14.48 -2.76
CA GLY A 99 -7.80 14.57 -1.96
C GLY A 99 -7.93 15.25 -0.61
N ILE A 100 -8.04 14.48 0.49
CA ILE A 100 -8.17 15.08 1.84
C ILE A 100 -7.41 14.34 2.96
N GLY A 101 -7.17 13.03 2.90
CA GLY A 101 -6.50 12.34 4.01
C GLY A 101 -5.01 12.66 4.06
N LYS A 102 -4.62 13.18 5.21
CA LYS A 102 -3.25 13.60 5.51
C LYS A 102 -2.73 12.72 6.62
N PHE A 103 -1.63 12.03 6.32
CA PHE A 103 -0.79 11.42 7.32
C PHE A 103 -0.01 12.52 8.02
N LEU A 104 0.09 12.43 9.34
CA LEU A 104 0.89 13.30 10.16
C LEU A 104 2.29 12.71 10.35
N SER A 105 3.24 13.55 10.73
CA SER A 105 4.61 13.13 11.01
C SER A 105 4.66 12.03 12.07
N PHE A 106 5.59 11.10 11.92
CA PHE A 106 5.97 10.17 12.98
C PHE A 106 6.51 10.94 14.18
N TYR A 107 6.09 10.51 15.36
CA TYR A 107 6.45 11.18 16.60
C TYR A 107 6.66 10.16 17.73
N LYS A 108 7.37 10.59 18.77
CA LYS A 108 7.50 9.88 20.05
C LYS A 108 7.00 10.76 21.18
N GLU A 109 6.55 10.14 22.26
CA GLU A 109 6.17 10.84 23.48
C GLU A 109 7.17 10.53 24.58
N ILE A 110 7.74 11.59 25.18
CA ILE A 110 8.67 11.51 26.30
C ILE A 110 8.14 12.48 27.36
N ASP A 111 7.85 11.99 28.55
CA ASP A 111 7.31 12.77 29.67
C ASP A 111 6.08 13.62 29.28
N GLY A 112 5.17 13.04 28.50
CA GLY A 112 3.94 13.70 28.03
C GLY A 112 4.15 14.73 26.91
N ARG A 113 5.37 14.91 26.40
CA ARG A 113 5.69 15.84 25.31
C ARG A 113 5.94 15.09 24.01
N ARG A 114 5.44 15.63 22.90
CA ARG A 114 5.63 15.07 21.55
C ARG A 114 6.89 15.59 20.90
N TYR A 115 7.68 14.68 20.33
CA TYR A 115 8.90 14.98 19.59
C TYR A 115 8.86 14.29 18.23
N GLY A 116 9.34 14.97 17.19
CA GLY A 116 9.51 14.38 15.87
C GLY A 116 10.47 13.20 15.89
N VAL A 117 10.16 12.18 15.08
CA VAL A 117 11.10 11.08 14.81
C VAL A 117 11.90 11.41 13.57
N PHE A 118 13.22 11.28 13.66
CA PHE A 118 14.17 11.60 12.58
C PHE A 118 14.99 10.38 12.15
N ASP A 119 14.66 9.19 12.65
CA ASP A 119 15.36 7.95 12.33
C ASP A 119 14.32 6.92 11.87
N GLU A 120 14.57 6.33 10.69
CA GLU A 120 13.72 5.31 10.08
C GLU A 120 13.63 4.04 10.93
N ALA A 121 14.62 3.76 11.79
CA ALA A 121 14.58 2.63 12.70
C ALA A 121 13.53 2.80 13.82
N ASN A 122 13.11 4.04 14.10
CA ASN A 122 12.31 4.42 15.27
C ASN A 122 10.89 4.93 14.90
N LEU A 123 10.35 4.47 13.77
CA LEU A 123 9.03 4.87 13.28
C LEU A 123 7.90 4.14 14.02
N ASP A 124 7.68 4.47 15.28
CA ASP A 124 6.81 3.69 16.16
C ASP A 124 5.33 4.09 16.12
N ARG A 125 5.02 5.35 15.81
CA ARG A 125 3.65 5.83 15.75
C ARG A 125 3.50 7.05 14.86
N PHE A 126 2.35 7.16 14.24
CA PHE A 126 1.91 8.33 13.48
C PHE A 126 0.40 8.50 13.64
N LYS A 127 -0.12 9.61 13.14
CA LYS A 127 -1.56 9.86 13.13
C LYS A 127 -2.04 10.06 11.71
N MET A 128 -3.30 9.74 11.46
CA MET A 128 -4.00 10.11 10.25
C MET A 128 -5.22 10.96 10.60
N LEU A 129 -5.41 12.06 9.88
CA LEU A 129 -6.59 12.90 10.04
C LEU A 129 -7.76 12.31 9.23
N ALA A 130 -8.85 11.98 9.90
CA ALA A 130 -10.11 11.55 9.28
C ALA A 130 -10.94 12.74 8.77
N ASN A 131 -11.94 12.46 7.94
CA ASN A 131 -12.78 13.49 7.30
C ASN A 131 -13.63 14.30 8.28
N ASP A 132 -13.93 13.74 9.45
CA ASP A 132 -14.63 14.38 10.56
C ASP A 132 -13.69 15.18 11.48
N GLY A 133 -12.39 15.24 11.17
CA GLY A 133 -11.38 15.91 11.99
C GLY A 133 -10.80 15.06 13.11
N MET A 134 -11.18 13.79 13.23
CA MET A 134 -10.63 12.89 14.25
C MET A 134 -9.21 12.41 13.90
N ASP A 135 -8.33 12.43 14.90
CA ASP A 135 -6.98 11.88 14.80
C ASP A 135 -7.00 10.36 15.05
N LEU A 136 -6.75 9.57 14.01
CA LEU A 136 -6.55 8.12 14.10
C LEU A 136 -5.09 7.83 14.44
N LEU A 137 -4.83 7.45 15.69
CA LEU A 137 -3.48 7.09 16.17
C LEU A 137 -3.11 5.67 15.74
N TYR A 138 -2.09 5.56 14.91
CA TYR A 138 -1.51 4.30 14.47
C TYR A 138 -0.24 4.00 15.26
N ILE A 139 -0.21 2.84 15.90
CA ILE A 139 0.94 2.38 16.70
C ILE A 139 1.51 1.12 16.05
N ARG A 140 2.84 1.08 15.92
CA ARG A 140 3.57 -0.07 15.42
C ARG A 140 3.36 -1.25 16.36
N GLY A 141 2.96 -2.38 15.79
CA GLY A 141 2.71 -3.61 16.53
C GLY A 141 3.37 -4.83 15.88
N PRO A 142 3.18 -6.02 16.46
CA PRO A 142 3.68 -7.25 15.86
C PRO A 142 3.04 -7.48 14.49
N VAL A 143 3.80 -8.12 13.58
CA VAL A 143 3.34 -8.40 12.20
C VAL A 143 2.05 -9.20 12.16
N SER A 144 1.75 -9.99 13.21
CA SER A 144 0.49 -10.74 13.35
C SER A 144 -0.76 -9.88 13.33
N LEU A 145 -0.70 -8.59 13.71
CA LEU A 145 -1.83 -7.66 13.58
C LEU A 145 -2.14 -7.30 12.12
N CYS A 146 -1.16 -7.49 11.24
CA CYS A 146 -1.29 -7.31 9.79
C CYS A 146 -1.22 -8.64 9.02
N GLY A 147 -1.12 -9.76 9.71
CA GLY A 147 -1.22 -11.08 9.10
C GLY A 147 -2.67 -11.30 8.69
N ARG A 148 -2.94 -11.34 7.38
CA ARG A 148 -4.26 -11.71 6.86
C ARG A 148 -4.68 -13.08 7.41
N ARG A 149 -5.98 -13.20 7.71
CA ARG A 149 -6.71 -14.46 7.70
C ARG A 149 -6.70 -15.07 6.31
#